data_AF-A0A944CYW8-F1
#
_entry.id   AF-A0A944CYW8-F1
#
_cell.length_a   1.000
_cell.length_b   1.000
_cell.length_c   1.000
_cell.angle_alpha   90.00
_cell.angle_beta   90.00
_cell.angle_gamma   90.00
#
_symmetry.space_group_name_H-M   'P 1'
#
loop_
_entity.id
_entity.type
_entity.pdbx_description
1 polymer ?
#
loop_
_entity_poly.entity_id
_entity_poly.type
_entity_poly.pdbx_seq_one_letter_code
_entity_poly.pdbx_strand_id
1 'polypeptide(L)'
;MKKLLIIVSVLFANASLALELGTFQFIPAKKGNEGTRIAFIDNSTVSQNWLNKNAHYLIAKQIPVLVLNTSQDKVTKLNKTYSGLLAGVVPKPQNLINKLAEQIGIEKYPAVVENGVIWQENPNIKR
;
A
#
# COMPACT_ATOMS: atom_id res chain seq x y z
N MET A 1 0.63 3.68 -43.48
CA MET A 1 -0.07 4.43 -42.41
C MET A 1 0.59 4.09 -41.08
N LYS A 2 1.16 5.09 -40.40
CA LYS A 2 1.95 4.93 -39.15
C LYS A 2 1.02 4.58 -37.98
N LYS A 3 1.33 3.51 -37.24
CA LYS A 3 0.66 3.18 -35.97
C LYS A 3 1.04 4.28 -34.96
N LEU A 4 0.06 5.07 -34.54
CA LEU A 4 0.21 6.07 -33.49
C LEU A 4 0.32 5.33 -32.15
N LEU A 5 1.54 5.17 -31.65
CA LEU A 5 1.79 4.67 -30.29
C LEU A 5 1.43 5.81 -29.33
N ILE A 6 0.24 5.74 -28.72
CA ILE A 6 -0.13 6.67 -27.65
C ILE A 6 0.62 6.20 -26.40
N ILE A 7 1.81 6.77 -26.18
CA ILE A 7 2.48 6.69 -24.90
C ILE A 7 1.72 7.63 -23.98
N VAL A 8 0.84 7.08 -23.14
CA VAL A 8 0.22 7.85 -22.05
C VAL A 8 1.30 8.09 -21.00
N SER A 9 2.10 9.14 -21.21
CA SER A 9 3.01 9.67 -20.19
C SER A 9 2.17 10.36 -19.12
N VAL A 10 1.63 9.58 -18.19
CA VAL A 10 1.02 10.18 -17.00
C VAL A 10 2.15 10.73 -16.13
N LEU A 11 2.14 12.04 -15.93
CA LEU A 11 3.01 12.76 -15.02
C LEU A 11 2.72 12.34 -13.57
N PHE A 12 3.21 11.16 -13.15
CA PHE A 12 3.13 10.64 -11.78
C PHE A 12 4.43 10.89 -10.98
N ALA A 13 5.03 12.07 -11.12
CA ALA A 13 6.37 12.34 -10.60
C ALA A 13 6.48 12.29 -9.06
N ASN A 14 5.37 12.36 -8.30
CA ASN A 14 5.44 12.53 -6.84
C ASN A 14 5.11 11.30 -5.99
N ALA A 15 4.39 10.30 -6.51
CA ALA A 15 4.12 9.04 -5.77
C ALA A 15 5.20 7.99 -6.07
N SER A 16 5.69 7.98 -7.31
CA SER A 16 6.63 6.99 -7.84
C SER A 16 8.05 7.09 -7.27
N LEU A 17 8.42 8.22 -6.65
CA LEU A 17 9.78 8.40 -6.10
C LEU A 17 9.91 7.92 -4.65
N ALA A 18 8.81 7.73 -3.92
CA ALA A 18 8.85 7.24 -2.54
C ALA A 18 8.78 5.71 -2.45
N LEU A 19 7.99 5.09 -3.33
CA LEU A 19 7.87 3.65 -3.44
C LEU A 19 8.95 3.16 -4.43
N GLU A 20 10.00 2.50 -3.93
CA GLU A 20 11.16 2.05 -4.74
C GLU A 20 10.71 1.51 -6.11
N LEU A 21 10.92 2.31 -7.16
CA LEU A 21 10.62 1.95 -8.54
C LEU A 21 11.26 0.61 -8.87
N GLY A 22 10.43 -0.34 -9.32
CA GLY A 22 10.85 -1.70 -9.62
C GLY A 22 10.47 -2.73 -8.55
N THR A 23 10.16 -2.37 -7.31
CA THR A 23 9.74 -3.34 -6.27
C THR A 23 8.22 -3.53 -6.22
N PHE A 24 7.48 -2.56 -6.73
CA PHE A 24 6.02 -2.49 -6.66
C PHE A 24 5.39 -2.59 -8.04
N GLN A 25 4.33 -3.38 -8.15
CA GLN A 25 3.46 -3.41 -9.32
C GLN A 25 2.34 -2.36 -9.19
N PHE A 26 2.00 -1.75 -10.33
CA PHE A 26 0.91 -0.80 -10.47
C PHE A 26 -0.35 -1.53 -10.95
N ILE A 27 -1.45 -1.37 -10.24
CA ILE A 27 -2.77 -1.86 -10.66
C ILE A 27 -3.76 -0.71 -10.55
N PRO A 28 -4.45 -0.32 -11.64
CA PRO A 28 -5.58 0.59 -11.54
C PRO A 28 -6.61 0.02 -10.57
N ALA A 29 -6.99 0.78 -9.55
CA ALA A 29 -8.06 0.35 -8.66
C ALA A 29 -9.38 0.28 -9.45
N LYS A 30 -10.28 -0.61 -9.03
CA LYS A 30 -11.64 -0.62 -9.57
C LYS A 30 -12.32 0.73 -9.32
N LYS A 31 -13.17 1.15 -10.26
CA LYS A 31 -13.94 2.41 -10.23
C LYS A 31 -14.62 2.62 -8.87
N GLY A 32 -14.56 3.84 -8.31
CA GLY A 32 -15.12 4.17 -6.98
C GLY A 32 -14.12 4.24 -5.83
N ASN A 33 -12.82 4.07 -6.11
CA ASN A 33 -11.73 4.15 -5.12
C ASN A 33 -10.85 5.40 -5.27
N GLU A 34 -11.32 6.42 -6.00
CA GLU A 34 -10.53 7.61 -6.38
C GLU A 34 -10.20 8.52 -5.19
N GLY A 35 -10.92 8.40 -4.06
CA GLY A 35 -10.62 9.11 -2.81
C GLY A 35 -9.98 8.25 -1.72
N THR A 36 -9.84 6.95 -1.94
CA THR A 36 -9.35 6.01 -0.93
C THR A 36 -7.84 6.11 -0.78
N ARG A 37 -7.38 6.26 0.46
CA ARG A 37 -5.96 6.32 0.82
C ARG A 37 -5.72 5.44 2.03
N ILE A 38 -5.08 4.29 1.85
CA ILE A 38 -4.84 3.33 2.92
C ILE A 38 -3.68 2.40 2.56
N ALA A 39 -2.85 2.06 3.55
CA ALA A 39 -1.80 1.06 3.41
C ALA A 39 -2.15 -0.21 4.19
N PHE A 40 -1.89 -1.37 3.59
CA PHE A 40 -2.07 -2.69 4.20
C PHE A 40 -0.71 -3.32 4.42
N ILE A 41 -0.42 -3.67 5.68
CA ILE A 41 0.88 -4.19 6.12
C ILE A 41 0.64 -5.47 6.89
N ASP A 42 1.21 -6.58 6.43
CA ASP A 42 1.20 -7.83 7.18
C ASP A 42 2.41 -7.94 8.13
N ASN A 43 2.47 -9.05 8.87
CA ASN A 43 3.52 -9.27 9.85
C ASN A 43 4.82 -9.85 9.24
N SER A 44 4.92 -9.93 7.90
CA SER A 44 6.10 -10.46 7.22
C SER A 44 7.30 -9.50 7.33
N THR A 45 8.51 -10.04 7.30
CA THR A 45 9.75 -9.24 7.29
C THR A 45 9.78 -8.24 6.12
N VAL A 46 9.24 -8.63 4.97
CA VAL A 46 9.15 -7.78 3.78
C VAL A 46 8.31 -6.54 4.05
N SER A 47 7.08 -6.72 4.55
CA SER A 47 6.17 -5.62 4.87
C SER A 47 6.71 -4.71 5.97
N GLN A 48 7.36 -5.27 7.00
CA GLN A 48 7.95 -4.48 8.08
C GLN A 48 9.13 -3.64 7.59
N ASN A 49 10.02 -4.21 6.78
CA ASN A 49 11.13 -3.47 6.18
C ASN A 49 10.63 -2.36 5.26
N TRP A 50 9.59 -2.63 4.47
CA TRP A 50 8.97 -1.62 3.64
C TRP A 50 8.36 -0.50 4.48
N LEU A 51 7.63 -0.83 5.55
CA LEU A 51 7.02 0.18 6.43
C LEU A 51 8.09 1.10 7.01
N ASN A 52 9.21 0.54 7.47
CA ASN A 52 10.31 1.32 8.01
C ASN A 52 10.90 2.30 6.99
N LYS A 53 11.05 1.87 5.72
CA LYS A 53 11.54 2.73 4.64
C LYS A 53 10.53 3.81 4.22
N ASN A 54 9.23 3.55 4.36
CA ASN A 54 8.16 4.39 3.80
C ASN A 54 7.35 5.17 4.85
N ALA A 55 7.61 4.98 6.15
CA ALA A 55 6.83 5.60 7.22
C ALA A 55 6.74 7.13 7.07
N HIS A 56 7.84 7.79 6.71
CA HIS A 56 7.86 9.24 6.49
C HIS A 56 6.89 9.69 5.39
N TYR A 57 6.82 8.93 4.29
CA TYR A 57 5.87 9.19 3.22
C TYR A 57 4.43 9.05 3.71
N LEU A 58 4.12 7.94 4.40
CA LEU A 58 2.78 7.67 4.92
C LEU A 58 2.32 8.75 5.90
N ILE A 59 3.21 9.22 6.78
CA ILE A 59 2.96 10.33 7.72
C ILE A 59 2.70 11.63 6.96
N ALA A 60 3.62 12.03 6.09
CA ALA A 60 3.52 13.30 5.35
C ALA A 60 2.26 13.36 4.49
N LYS A 61 1.82 12.22 3.98
CA LYS A 61 0.62 12.06 3.17
C LYS A 61 -0.64 11.74 3.98
N GLN A 62 -0.54 11.56 5.30
CA GLN A 62 -1.62 11.15 6.19
C GLN A 62 -2.36 9.90 5.71
N ILE A 63 -1.60 8.90 5.23
CA ILE A 63 -2.15 7.62 4.77
C ILE A 63 -2.25 6.69 5.99
N PRO A 64 -3.47 6.29 6.42
CA PRO A 64 -3.64 5.34 7.52
C PRO A 64 -3.10 3.96 7.15
N VAL A 65 -2.60 3.25 8.16
CA VAL A 65 -2.03 1.91 8.02
C VAL A 65 -2.92 0.89 8.73
N LEU A 66 -3.43 -0.08 7.99
CA LEU A 66 -4.03 -1.28 8.56
C LEU A 66 -3.00 -2.39 8.65
N VAL A 67 -2.75 -2.85 9.88
CA VAL A 67 -1.81 -3.93 10.15
C VAL A 67 -2.57 -5.25 10.32
N LEU A 68 -2.25 -6.20 9.45
CA LEU A 68 -2.84 -7.53 9.39
C LEU A 68 -2.13 -8.48 10.35
N ASN A 69 -2.85 -9.48 10.87
CA ASN A 69 -2.27 -10.60 11.64
C ASN A 69 -1.36 -10.15 12.79
N THR A 70 -1.74 -9.07 13.49
CA THR A 70 -0.93 -8.48 14.57
C THR A 70 -1.77 -8.23 15.84
N SER A 71 -1.10 -7.90 16.94
CA SER A 71 -1.73 -7.53 18.22
C SER A 71 -1.83 -6.02 18.41
N GLN A 72 -2.73 -5.59 19.28
CA GLN A 72 -2.89 -4.17 19.63
C GLN A 72 -1.60 -3.58 20.21
N ASP A 73 -0.86 -4.34 21.01
CA ASP A 73 0.41 -3.88 21.60
C ASP A 73 1.46 -3.57 20.53
N LYS A 74 1.53 -4.41 19.48
CA LYS A 74 2.46 -4.18 18.36
C LYS A 74 2.09 -2.91 17.59
N VAL A 75 0.81 -2.66 17.35
CA VAL A 75 0.34 -1.42 16.70
C VAL A 75 0.59 -0.20 17.58
N THR A 76 0.36 -0.31 18.89
CA THR A 76 0.65 0.75 19.86
C THR A 76 2.14 1.09 19.85
N LYS A 77 3.02 0.08 19.75
CA LYS A 77 4.46 0.29 19.59
C LYS A 77 4.79 1.00 18.28
N LEU A 78 4.19 0.60 17.15
CA LEU A 78 4.39 1.27 15.86
C LEU A 78 4.01 2.76 15.90
N ASN A 79 2.86 3.09 16.47
CA ASN A 79 2.40 4.48 16.60
C ASN A 79 3.31 5.32 17.52
N LYS A 80 3.97 4.70 18.50
CA LYS A 80 4.99 5.36 19.34
C LYS A 80 6.32 5.55 18.59
N THR A 81 6.73 4.56 17.81
CA THR A 81 7.97 4.62 17.02
C THR A 81 7.87 5.68 15.91
N TYR A 82 6.73 5.73 15.23
CA TYR A 82 6.48 6.62 14.10
C TYR A 82 5.46 7.69 14.51
N SER A 83 5.93 8.76 15.15
CA SER A 83 5.07 9.86 15.55
C SER A 83 4.29 10.42 14.35
N GLY A 84 2.96 10.46 14.46
CA GLY A 84 2.06 10.89 13.38
C GLY A 84 1.59 9.79 12.44
N LEU A 85 2.10 8.56 12.58
CA LEU A 85 1.55 7.40 11.86
C LEU A 85 0.22 6.99 12.51
N LEU A 86 -0.80 6.77 11.68
CA LEU A 86 -2.11 6.28 12.11
C LEU A 86 -2.21 4.80 11.78
N ALA A 87 -1.66 3.93 12.63
CA ALA A 87 -1.77 2.48 12.48
C ALA A 87 -2.91 1.91 13.34
N GLY A 88 -3.67 0.98 12.75
CA GLY A 88 -4.74 0.23 13.38
C GLY A 88 -4.60 -1.27 13.14
N VAL A 89 -5.13 -2.08 14.06
CA VAL A 89 -5.28 -3.53 13.83
C VAL A 89 -6.53 -3.79 13.00
N VAL A 90 -6.48 -4.78 12.12
CA VAL A 90 -7.71 -5.28 11.49
C VAL A 90 -8.61 -5.96 12.53
N PRO A 91 -9.88 -5.57 12.64
CA PRO A 91 -10.83 -6.21 13.55
C PRO A 91 -11.12 -7.66 13.13
N LYS A 92 -11.44 -8.52 14.10
CA LYS A 92 -11.90 -9.88 13.83
C LYS A 92 -13.37 -9.86 13.34
N PRO A 93 -13.76 -10.77 12.42
CA PRO A 93 -12.92 -11.77 11.77
C PRO A 93 -12.12 -11.17 10.59
N GLN A 94 -10.81 -11.45 10.56
CA GLN A 94 -9.86 -10.88 9.58
C GLN A 94 -10.19 -11.23 8.12
N ASN A 95 -10.96 -12.29 7.90
CA ASN A 95 -11.39 -12.74 6.57
C ASN A 95 -12.18 -11.66 5.81
N LEU A 96 -12.88 -10.76 6.48
CA LEU A 96 -13.64 -9.69 5.84
C LEU A 96 -12.71 -8.67 5.17
N ILE A 97 -11.64 -8.25 5.85
CA ILE A 97 -10.67 -7.31 5.27
C ILE A 97 -9.86 -7.97 4.16
N ASN A 98 -9.49 -9.25 4.31
CA ASN A 98 -8.79 -9.97 3.23
C ASN A 98 -9.66 -10.07 1.97
N LYS A 99 -10.95 -10.41 2.11
CA LYS A 99 -11.88 -10.45 0.98
C LYS A 99 -12.09 -9.07 0.35
N LEU A 100 -12.16 -8.01 1.15
CA LEU A 100 -12.26 -6.65 0.63
C LEU A 100 -11.00 -6.27 -0.16
N ALA A 101 -9.81 -6.61 0.37
CA ALA A 101 -8.54 -6.37 -0.29
C ALA A 101 -8.48 -7.10 -1.66
N GLU A 102 -8.85 -8.38 -1.70
CA GLU A 102 -8.97 -9.15 -2.95
C GLU A 102 -9.98 -8.52 -3.92
N GLN A 103 -11.15 -8.09 -3.43
CA GLN A 103 -12.18 -7.47 -4.26
C GLN A 103 -11.71 -6.18 -4.93
N ILE A 104 -10.86 -5.39 -4.29
CA ILE A 104 -10.30 -4.16 -4.86
C ILE A 104 -9.04 -4.41 -5.69
N GLY A 105 -8.49 -5.63 -5.71
CA GLY A 105 -7.34 -6.02 -6.53
C GLY A 105 -6.00 -6.07 -5.79
N ILE A 106 -6.02 -6.11 -4.47
CA ILE A 106 -4.82 -6.36 -3.65
C ILE A 106 -4.63 -7.88 -3.53
N GLU A 107 -3.48 -8.35 -3.97
CA GLU A 107 -3.10 -9.76 -4.00
C GLU A 107 -1.85 -10.04 -3.17
N LYS A 108 -1.04 -9.01 -2.90
CA LYS A 108 0.23 -9.10 -2.16
C LYS A 108 0.36 -7.94 -1.18
N TYR A 109 1.09 -8.20 -0.11
CA TYR A 109 1.45 -7.20 0.89
C TYR A 109 2.98 -7.00 0.87
N PRO A 110 3.48 -5.78 1.15
CA PRO A 110 2.71 -4.58 1.51
C PRO A 110 1.96 -4.01 0.30
N ALA A 111 0.84 -3.33 0.56
CA ALA A 111 0.04 -2.65 -0.46
C ALA A 111 -0.38 -1.25 -0.02
N VAL A 112 -0.48 -0.31 -0.96
CA VAL A 112 -0.97 1.06 -0.76
C VAL A 112 -2.02 1.34 -1.83
N VAL A 113 -3.22 1.67 -1.39
CA VAL A 113 -4.25 2.27 -2.24
C VAL A 113 -4.14 3.76 -2.09
N GLU A 114 -3.96 4.48 -3.19
CA GLU A 114 -3.92 5.93 -3.20
C GLU A 114 -4.52 6.46 -4.49
N ASN A 115 -5.60 7.25 -4.37
CA ASN A 115 -6.20 7.99 -5.47
C ASN A 115 -6.54 7.12 -6.70
N GLY A 116 -7.16 5.96 -6.47
CA GLY A 116 -7.51 5.02 -7.54
C GLY A 116 -6.34 4.20 -8.08
N VAL A 117 -5.18 4.22 -7.43
CA VAL A 117 -4.02 3.40 -7.78
C VAL A 117 -3.68 2.44 -6.64
N ILE A 118 -3.37 1.20 -6.98
CA ILE A 118 -2.85 0.19 -6.05
C ILE A 118 -1.38 -0.03 -6.36
N TRP A 119 -0.55 0.22 -5.35
CA TRP A 119 0.86 -0.11 -5.33
C TRP A 119 1.05 -1.29 -4.41
N GLN A 120 1.48 -2.44 -4.91
CA GLN A 120 1.73 -3.61 -4.07
C GLN A 120 3.00 -4.33 -4.50
N GLU A 121 3.56 -5.17 -3.64
CA GLU A 121 4.76 -5.94 -3.99
C GLU A 121 4.56 -6.67 -5.33
N ASN A 122 5.56 -6.58 -6.21
CA ASN A 122 5.52 -7.25 -7.50
C ASN A 122 5.77 -8.76 -7.30
N PRO A 123 4.77 -9.63 -7.54
CA PRO A 123 4.90 -11.07 -7.34
C PRO A 123 5.89 -11.72 -8.33
N ASN A 124 6.25 -11.02 -9.40
CA ASN A 124 7.12 -11.55 -10.46
C ASN A 124 8.60 -11.29 -10.19
N ILE A 125 8.94 -10.60 -9.11
CA ILE A 125 10.33 -10.31 -8.74
C ILE A 125 10.71 -11.23 -7.57
N LYS A 126 11.57 -12.20 -7.86
CA LYS A 126 12.19 -13.04 -6.83
C LYS A 126 13.26 -12.21 -6.12
N ARG A 127 13.18 -12.12 -4.80
CA ARG A 127 14.24 -11.57 -3.94
C ARG A 127 15.15 -12.67 -3.42
#